data_AF-A0A934DFE4-F1
#
_entry.id   AF-A0A934DFE4-F1
#
_cell.length_a   1.000
_cell.length_b   1.000
_cell.length_c   1.000
_cell.angle_alpha   90.00
_cell.angle_beta   90.00
_cell.angle_gamma   90.00
#
_symmetry.space_group_name_H-M   'P 1'
#
loop_
_entity.id
_entity.type
_entity.pdbx_description
1 polymer ?
#
loop_
_entity_poly.entity_id
_entity_poly.type
_entity_poly.pdbx_seq_one_letter_code
_entity_poly.pdbx_strand_id
1 'polypeptide(L)'
;MPKLPTHIENAETSSKKVILAGIAIIIIFGSIFVAWGTLASLHGAVQAQGTVMVDSRRKTVQHLEGGIINSILVKEGDRVTAGQPLIILADLQAKASVELLS
;
A
#
# COMPACT_ATOMS: atom_id res chain seq x y z
N MET A 1 -20.36 85.60 39.41
CA MET A 1 -19.67 84.32 39.71
C MET A 1 -20.46 83.18 39.07
N PRO A 2 -19.94 82.50 38.03
CA PRO A 2 -20.59 81.35 37.42
C PRO A 2 -20.45 80.12 38.32
N LYS A 3 -21.58 79.45 38.59
CA LYS A 3 -21.69 78.25 39.42
C LYS A 3 -21.27 77.06 38.56
N LEU A 4 -20.26 76.31 38.98
CA LEU A 4 -19.88 75.07 38.30
C LEU A 4 -21.02 74.05 38.46
N PRO A 5 -21.44 73.35 37.39
CA PRO A 5 -22.33 72.22 37.53
C PRO A 5 -21.58 71.06 38.22
N THR A 6 -21.99 70.73 39.44
CA THR A 6 -21.50 69.60 40.25
C THR A 6 -22.27 68.32 39.98
N HIS A 7 -22.41 67.94 38.71
CA HIS A 7 -22.97 66.64 38.34
C HIS A 7 -21.93 65.82 37.57
N ILE A 8 -21.12 65.09 38.32
CA ILE A 8 -20.42 63.90 37.83
C ILE A 8 -21.46 62.78 37.80
N GLU A 9 -22.21 62.76 36.71
CA GLU A 9 -23.24 61.77 36.41
C GLU A 9 -22.58 60.42 36.09
N ASN A 10 -22.62 59.53 37.07
CA ASN A 10 -22.52 58.07 37.02
C ASN A 10 -22.08 57.46 35.67
N ALA A 11 -20.77 57.29 35.48
CA ALA A 11 -20.19 56.45 34.43
C ALA A 11 -20.33 54.94 34.75
N GLU A 12 -21.48 54.50 35.29
CA GLU A 12 -21.80 53.09 35.56
C GLU A 12 -22.79 52.50 34.54
N THR A 13 -23.13 53.26 33.49
CA THR A 13 -23.91 52.70 32.37
C THR A 13 -22.98 52.00 31.39
N SER A 14 -23.04 50.67 31.40
CA SER A 14 -22.74 49.76 30.28
C SER A 14 -21.46 48.92 30.31
N SER A 15 -20.54 49.05 31.28
CA SER A 15 -19.35 48.17 31.29
C SER A 15 -19.69 46.69 31.47
N LYS A 16 -20.58 46.35 32.42
CA LYS A 16 -21.01 44.96 32.67
C LYS A 16 -21.81 44.37 31.51
N LYS A 17 -22.62 45.19 30.83
CA LYS A 17 -23.42 44.77 29.66
C LYS A 17 -22.54 44.54 28.43
N VAL A 18 -21.52 45.38 28.23
CA VAL A 18 -20.53 45.22 27.16
C VAL A 18 -19.65 44.01 27.40
N ILE A 19 -19.20 43.77 28.65
CA ILE A 19 -18.43 42.56 29.00
C ILE A 19 -19.28 41.30 28.77
N LEU A 20 -20.54 41.29 29.21
CA LEU A 20 -21.45 40.17 29.00
C LEU A 20 -21.72 39.92 27.50
N ALA A 21 -21.88 40.99 26.72
CA ALA A 21 -22.01 40.89 25.26
C ALA A 21 -20.75 40.32 24.61
N GLY A 22 -19.56 40.74 25.06
CA GLY A 22 -18.28 40.19 24.59
C GLY A 22 -18.15 38.70 24.89
N ILE A 23 -18.48 38.27 26.11
CA ILE A 23 -18.48 36.85 26.49
C ILE A 23 -19.48 36.05 25.65
N ALA A 24 -20.67 36.59 25.43
CA ALA A 24 -21.69 35.93 24.60
C ALA A 24 -21.19 35.72 23.16
N ILE A 25 -20.54 36.73 22.56
CA ILE A 25 -19.96 36.62 21.21
C ILE A 25 -18.89 35.52 21.16
N ILE A 26 -17.99 35.47 22.15
CA ILE A 26 -16.94 34.43 22.22
C ILE A 26 -17.56 33.03 22.31
N ILE A 27 -18.57 32.84 23.16
CA ILE A 27 -19.26 31.55 23.31
C ILE A 27 -19.97 31.14 22.02
N ILE A 28 -20.63 32.07 21.33
CA ILE A 28 -21.33 31.79 20.07
C ILE A 28 -20.35 31.36 18.98
N PHE A 29 -19.28 32.13 18.75
CA PHE A 29 -18.29 31.80 17.73
C PHE A 29 -17.51 30.51 18.07
N GLY A 30 -17.14 30.34 19.34
CA GLY A 30 -16.46 29.13 19.80
C GLY A 30 -17.32 27.88 19.65
N SER A 31 -18.61 27.95 20.03
CA SER A 31 -19.53 26.83 19.89
C SER A 31 -19.82 26.47 18.44
N ILE A 32 -19.95 27.46 17.54
CA ILE A 32 -20.08 27.24 16.10
C ILE A 32 -18.86 26.51 15.52
N PHE A 33 -17.65 26.93 15.89
CA PHE A 33 -16.43 26.29 15.41
C PHE A 33 -16.31 24.83 15.88
N VAL A 34 -16.61 24.58 17.16
CA VAL A 34 -16.62 23.22 17.72
C VAL A 34 -17.69 22.37 17.07
N ALA A 35 -18.90 22.89 16.90
CA ALA A 35 -20.01 22.16 16.26
C ALA A 35 -19.71 21.83 14.80
N TRP A 36 -19.06 22.73 14.06
CA TRP A 36 -18.63 22.47 12.69
C TRP A 36 -17.51 21.41 12.64
N GLY A 37 -16.52 21.49 13.53
CA GLY A 37 -15.41 20.54 13.59
C GLY A 37 -15.83 19.12 13.97
N THR A 38 -16.84 18.96 14.83
CA THR A 38 -17.35 17.62 15.20
C THR A 38 -18.22 17.00 14.11
N LEU A 39 -18.93 17.82 13.32
CA LEU A 39 -19.68 17.35 12.16
C LEU A 39 -18.80 17.02 10.96
N ALA A 40 -17.61 17.62 10.88
CA ALA A 40 -16.63 17.35 9.83
C ALA A 40 -16.03 15.95 10.02
N SER A 41 -16.79 14.92 9.65
CA SER A 41 -16.30 13.56 9.52
C SER A 41 -15.17 13.54 8.50
N LEU A 42 -13.93 13.43 8.98
CA LEU A 42 -12.72 13.36 8.16
C LEU A 42 -12.68 11.99 7.46
N HIS A 43 -13.54 11.80 6.45
CA HIS A 43 -13.53 10.64 5.58
C HIS A 43 -12.36 10.76 4.60
N GLY A 44 -11.20 10.29 5.04
CA GLY A 44 -10.08 9.99 4.15
C GLY A 44 -10.31 8.64 3.50
N ALA A 45 -10.74 8.62 2.24
CA ALA A 45 -10.70 7.39 1.44
C ALA A 45 -9.23 7.11 1.06
N VAL A 46 -8.59 6.19 1.78
CA VAL A 46 -7.24 5.73 1.43
C VAL A 46 -7.35 4.88 0.17
N GLN A 47 -6.89 5.44 -0.96
CA GLN A 47 -6.83 4.72 -2.23
C GLN A 47 -5.55 3.89 -2.28
N ALA A 48 -5.59 2.71 -1.66
CA ALA A 48 -4.50 1.74 -1.76
C ALA A 48 -4.67 0.88 -3.03
N GLN A 49 -3.65 0.83 -3.88
CA GLN A 49 -3.58 -0.12 -4.98
C GLN A 49 -3.30 -1.51 -4.42
N GLY A 50 -4.34 -2.33 -4.27
CA GLY A 50 -4.20 -3.74 -3.89
C GLY A 50 -4.12 -4.63 -5.12
N THR A 51 -2.99 -5.32 -5.32
CA THR A 51 -2.87 -6.36 -6.34
C THR A 51 -3.33 -7.69 -5.76
N VAL A 52 -4.42 -8.23 -6.31
CA VAL A 52 -4.90 -9.58 -5.99
C VAL A 52 -4.05 -10.58 -6.78
N MET A 53 -3.08 -11.20 -6.11
CA MET A 53 -2.34 -12.33 -6.67
C MET A 53 -3.02 -13.62 -6.27
N VAL A 54 -3.43 -14.42 -7.26
CA VAL A 54 -3.89 -15.79 -7.02
C VAL A 54 -2.69 -16.59 -6.54
N ASP A 55 -2.81 -17.28 -5.40
CA ASP A 55 -1.80 -18.23 -4.88
C ASP A 55 -1.69 -19.41 -5.86
N SER A 56 -1.00 -19.19 -6.98
CA SER A 56 -0.76 -20.21 -8.00
C SER A 56 0.38 -21.09 -7.54
N ARG A 57 0.07 -21.96 -6.57
CA ARG A 57 0.93 -23.02 -6.07
C ARG A 57 1.11 -24.19 -7.04
N ARG A 58 1.12 -23.95 -8.35
CA ARG A 58 1.56 -24.98 -9.30
C ARG A 58 3.08 -24.93 -9.41
N LYS A 59 3.77 -25.52 -8.43
CA LYS A 59 5.14 -25.98 -8.62
C LYS A 59 5.11 -26.90 -9.83
N THR A 60 5.64 -26.45 -10.96
CA THR A 60 5.92 -27.31 -12.09
C THR A 60 6.97 -28.32 -11.62
N VAL A 61 6.53 -29.48 -11.17
CA VAL A 61 7.42 -30.65 -11.08
C VAL A 61 7.67 -31.04 -12.53
N GLN A 62 8.71 -30.44 -13.10
CA GLN A 62 9.32 -31.00 -14.29
C GLN A 62 9.89 -32.33 -13.86
N HIS A 63 9.43 -33.42 -14.48
CA HIS A 63 9.99 -34.73 -14.21
C HIS A 63 11.52 -34.64 -14.35
N LEU A 64 12.24 -35.29 -13.44
CA LEU A 64 13.69 -35.34 -13.49
C LEU A 64 14.17 -36.56 -14.30
N GLU A 65 13.31 -37.14 -15.15
CA GLU A 65 13.58 -38.43 -15.82
C GLU A 65 14.21 -38.29 -17.22
N GLY A 66 14.27 -37.09 -17.79
CA GLY A 66 14.72 -36.90 -19.18
C GLY A 66 16.22 -37.07 -19.43
N GLY A 67 17.04 -37.15 -18.37
CA GLY A 67 18.50 -37.01 -18.49
C GLY A 67 18.91 -35.59 -18.92
N ILE A 68 20.12 -35.16 -18.56
CA ILE A 68 20.62 -33.85 -18.99
C ILE A 68 21.11 -33.99 -20.44
N ILE A 69 20.67 -33.13 -21.36
CA ILE A 69 21.18 -33.15 -22.74
C ILE A 69 22.62 -32.60 -22.75
N ASN A 70 23.58 -33.39 -23.25
CA ASN A 70 24.97 -32.96 -23.42
C ASN A 70 25.19 -32.30 -24.78
N SER A 71 24.70 -32.91 -25.85
CA SER A 71 24.78 -32.34 -27.21
C SER A 71 23.68 -32.86 -28.12
N ILE A 72 23.27 -32.01 -29.07
CA ILE A 72 22.31 -32.34 -30.13
C ILE A 72 23.12 -32.45 -31.44
N LEU A 73 23.02 -33.60 -32.11
CA LEU A 73 23.82 -33.95 -33.29
C LEU A 73 23.13 -33.61 -34.62
N VAL A 74 21.89 -33.14 -34.57
CA VAL A 74 21.05 -32.89 -35.75
C VAL A 74 20.37 -31.53 -35.66
N LYS A 75 20.02 -30.96 -36.82
CA LYS A 75 19.28 -29.70 -36.92
C LYS A 75 17.87 -29.95 -37.42
N GLU A 76 16.98 -28.99 -37.16
CA GLU A 76 15.60 -29.04 -37.61
C GLU A 76 15.53 -29.19 -39.14
N GLY A 77 14.84 -30.23 -39.61
CA GLY A 77 14.72 -30.55 -41.04
C GLY A 77 15.77 -31.50 -41.62
N ASP A 78 16.73 -31.99 -40.82
CA ASP A 78 17.69 -33.00 -41.27
C ASP A 78 17.02 -34.36 -41.55
N ARG A 79 17.35 -34.98 -42.69
CA ARG A 79 16.93 -36.36 -42.99
C ARG A 79 17.85 -37.32 -42.23
N VAL A 80 17.25 -38.13 -41.35
CA VAL A 80 17.97 -39.11 -40.53
C VAL A 80 17.67 -40.54 -40.99
N THR A 81 18.64 -41.43 -40.81
CA THR A 81 18.50 -42.85 -41.10
C THR A 81 18.25 -43.66 -39.82
N ALA A 82 17.63 -44.83 -39.94
CA ALA A 82 17.35 -45.68 -38.78
C ALA A 82 18.67 -46.10 -38.09
N GLY A 83 18.78 -45.85 -36.79
CA GLY A 83 19.99 -46.11 -36.00
C GLY A 83 20.97 -44.93 -35.91
N GLN A 84 20.69 -43.80 -36.55
CA GLN A 84 21.51 -42.59 -36.42
C GLN A 84 21.33 -41.94 -35.03
N PRO A 85 22.42 -41.70 -34.27
CA PRO A 85 22.33 -40.99 -32.99
C PRO A 85 21.96 -39.53 -33.22
N LEU A 86 20.94 -39.07 -32.49
CA LEU A 86 20.38 -37.72 -32.63
C LEU A 86 20.81 -36.79 -31.48
N ILE A 87 20.90 -37.34 -30.27
CA ILE A 87 21.18 -36.61 -29.03
C ILE A 87 22.13 -37.45 -28.18
N ILE A 88 23.09 -36.79 -27.54
CA ILE A 88 23.95 -37.38 -26.51
C ILE A 88 23.45 -36.88 -25.16
N LEU A 89 23.08 -37.80 -24.27
CA LEU A 89 22.72 -37.49 -22.89
C LEU A 89 23.99 -37.46 -22.02
N ALA A 90 24.04 -36.54 -21.06
CA ALA A 90 25.11 -36.44 -20.07
C ALA A 90 24.95 -37.59 -19.06
N ASP A 91 25.88 -38.53 -19.10
CA ASP A 91 25.84 -39.72 -18.28
C ASP A 91 26.38 -39.46 -16.86
N LEU A 92 25.50 -38.99 -15.96
CA LEU A 92 25.79 -38.90 -14.52
C LEU A 92 25.29 -40.11 -13.72
N GLN A 93 24.33 -40.88 -14.25
CA GLN A 93 23.73 -42.03 -13.54
C GLN A 93 24.19 -43.40 -14.05
N ALA A 94 24.48 -43.58 -15.34
CA ALA A 94 24.90 -44.89 -15.85
C ALA A 94 26.33 -45.25 -15.43
N LYS A 95 27.23 -44.26 -15.26
CA LYS A 95 28.52 -44.45 -14.59
C LYS A 95 28.39 -45.06 -13.18
N ALA A 96 27.43 -44.60 -12.39
CA ALA A 96 27.27 -45.07 -11.01
C ALA A 96 26.81 -46.54 -10.93
N SER A 97 26.00 -47.01 -11.89
CA SER A 97 25.57 -48.41 -11.96
C SER A 97 26.65 -49.37 -12.49
N VAL A 98 27.56 -48.91 -13.34
CA VAL A 98 28.65 -49.75 -13.87
C VAL A 98 29.75 -49.96 -12.84
N GLU A 99 30.02 -48.97 -11.98
CA GLU A 99 31.01 -49.07 -10.90
C GLU A 99 30.54 -50.02 -9.77
N LEU A 100 29.24 -50.20 -9.59
CA LEU A 100 28.70 -51.19 -8.63
C LEU A 100 28.78 -52.64 -9.12
N LEU A 101 29.09 -52.85 -10.41
CA LEU A 101 29.21 -54.16 -11.06
C LEU A 101 30.66 -54.53 -11.42
N SER A 102 31.64 -53.69 -11.07
CA SER A 102 33.09 -53.98 -11.14
C SER A 102 33.69 -54.20 -9.76
#